data_AF-A0A0G1PBN3-F1
#
_entry.id   AF-A0A0G1PBN3-F1
#
_cell.length_a   1.000
_cell.length_b   1.000
_cell.length_c   1.000
_cell.angle_alpha   90.00
_cell.angle_beta   90.00
_cell.angle_gamma   90.00
#
_symmetry.space_group_name_H-M   'P 1'
#
loop_
_entity.id
_entity.type
_entity.pdbx_description
1 polymer ?
#
loop_
_entity_poly.entity_id
_entity_poly.type
_entity_poly.pdbx_seq_one_letter_code
_entity_poly.pdbx_strand_id
1 'polypeptide(L)'
;MIYKLPSLTVMNTGDEPSDYEVGISYLETQKELRPSREWFSYNPQKFYLEPGQAKSVEVTLSLPLKTEPGPYFAFLEGFPSKKADSGGGASIGVAAAAKLSFTVVPANIITAIFYKITSFFKVYSPWPQRVIIVIVALIVLNFLRKNFNIEINKKTSKSKEDKENNNE
;
A
#
# COMPACT_ATOMS: atom_id res chain seq x y z
N MET A 1 -2.41 11.57 3.58
CA MET A 1 -1.05 11.22 3.12
C MET A 1 -0.79 9.77 3.49
N ILE A 2 -0.04 9.03 2.68
CA ILE A 2 0.24 7.60 2.92
C ILE A 2 1.72 7.41 3.33
N TYR A 3 1.95 6.65 4.40
CA TYR A 3 3.25 6.33 4.96
C TYR A 3 3.42 4.81 5.04
N LYS A 4 4.58 4.31 4.59
CA LYS A 4 5.01 2.93 4.86
C LYS A 4 5.78 2.93 6.17
N LEU A 5 5.27 2.23 7.17
CA LEU A 5 5.95 2.08 8.46
C LEU A 5 6.96 0.92 8.38
N PRO A 6 7.91 0.83 9.32
CA PRO A 6 8.73 -0.38 9.49
C PRO A 6 7.84 -1.61 9.64
N SER A 7 8.28 -2.74 9.08
CA SER A 7 7.51 -3.97 9.18
C SER A 7 7.46 -4.47 10.62
N LEU A 8 6.29 -5.00 11.01
CA LEU A 8 6.09 -5.63 12.30
C LEU A 8 6.38 -7.12 12.18
N THR A 9 7.38 -7.62 12.91
CA THR A 9 7.66 -9.06 12.96
C THR A 9 6.89 -9.70 14.10
N VAL A 10 6.00 -10.62 13.76
CA VAL A 10 5.19 -11.40 14.71
C VAL A 10 5.76 -12.82 14.76
N MET A 11 6.05 -13.32 15.95
CA MET A 11 6.62 -14.65 16.15
C MET A 11 5.78 -15.46 17.12
N ASN A 12 5.47 -16.71 16.77
CA ASN A 12 4.80 -17.61 17.69
C ASN A 12 5.82 -18.13 18.71
N THR A 13 5.77 -17.59 19.93
CA THR A 13 6.61 -18.02 21.05
C THR A 13 6.00 -19.18 21.84
N GLY A 14 4.78 -19.61 21.49
CA GLY A 14 4.12 -20.76 22.09
C GLY A 14 4.64 -22.08 21.53
N ASP A 15 4.15 -23.16 22.11
CA ASP A 15 4.40 -24.56 21.74
C ASP A 15 3.29 -25.16 20.86
N GLU A 16 2.16 -24.46 20.73
CA GLU A 16 1.07 -24.84 19.84
C GLU A 16 0.99 -23.94 18.58
N PRO A 17 0.64 -24.51 17.42
CA PRO A 17 0.37 -23.73 16.22
C PRO A 17 -0.87 -22.85 16.39
N SER A 18 -0.87 -21.65 15.81
CA SER A 18 -1.95 -20.68 16.03
C SER A 18 -2.16 -19.69 14.89
N ASP A 19 -3.40 -19.23 14.75
CA ASP A 19 -3.78 -18.13 13.88
C ASP A 19 -3.54 -16.79 14.57
N TYR A 20 -2.84 -15.88 13.91
CA TYR A 20 -2.51 -14.54 14.40
C TYR A 20 -3.21 -13.44 13.59
N GLU A 21 -3.48 -12.33 14.25
CA GLU A 21 -3.98 -11.09 13.66
C GLU A 21 -3.13 -9.90 14.12
N VAL A 22 -2.99 -8.90 13.23
CA VAL A 22 -2.33 -7.63 13.55
C VAL A 22 -3.35 -6.51 13.65
N GLY A 23 -3.18 -5.65 14.65
CA GLY A 23 -4.04 -4.50 14.86
C GLY A 23 -3.37 -3.40 15.67
N ILE A 24 -4.20 -2.46 16.13
CA ILE A 24 -3.78 -1.41 17.06
C ILE A 24 -4.54 -1.46 18.36
N SER A 25 -3.82 -1.14 19.43
CA SER A 25 -4.35 -0.95 20.78
C SER A 25 -3.97 0.42 21.33
N TYR A 26 -4.61 0.80 22.44
CA TYR A 26 -4.43 2.10 23.10
C TYR A 26 -4.22 1.90 24.58
N LEU A 27 -3.56 2.87 25.23
CA LEU A 27 -3.60 2.96 26.68
C LEU A 27 -4.99 3.38 27.12
N GLU A 28 -5.44 2.83 28.25
CA GLU A 28 -6.71 3.19 28.87
C GLU A 28 -6.75 4.70 29.17
N THR A 29 -5.66 5.21 29.76
CA THR A 29 -5.39 6.63 29.95
C THR A 29 -4.17 7.05 29.12
N GLN A 30 -4.42 7.76 28.02
CA GLN A 30 -3.39 8.44 27.22
C GLN A 30 -3.73 9.92 27.06
N LYS A 31 -2.70 10.77 26.98
CA LYS A 31 -2.84 12.22 26.76
C LYS A 31 -2.93 12.55 25.27
N GLU A 32 -2.31 11.72 24.44
CA GLU A 32 -2.22 11.84 23.00
C GLU A 32 -3.51 11.38 22.32
N LEU A 33 -3.74 11.90 21.12
CA LEU A 33 -4.88 11.52 20.28
C LEU A 33 -4.78 10.05 19.83
N ARG A 34 -5.94 9.41 19.69
CA ARG A 34 -6.04 8.01 19.23
C ARG A 34 -6.21 8.00 17.70
N PRO A 35 -5.25 7.45 16.94
CA PRO A 35 -5.40 7.34 15.49
C PRO A 35 -6.46 6.28 15.19
N SER A 36 -7.33 6.53 14.21
CA SER A 36 -8.41 5.57 13.90
C SER A 36 -7.86 4.26 13.31
N ARG A 37 -8.54 3.13 13.57
CA ARG A 37 -8.11 1.81 13.05
C ARG A 37 -8.08 1.77 11.53
N GLU A 38 -8.99 2.48 10.88
CA GLU A 38 -9.15 2.57 9.43
C GLU A 38 -8.01 3.33 8.75
N TRP A 39 -7.15 4.00 9.53
CA TRP A 39 -5.95 4.63 8.99
C TRP A 39 -4.87 3.59 8.69
N PHE A 40 -4.97 2.39 9.24
CA PHE A 40 -3.96 1.35 9.12
C PHE A 40 -4.42 0.27 8.15
N SER A 41 -3.51 -0.15 7.28
CA SER A 41 -3.66 -1.37 6.50
C SER A 41 -2.45 -2.27 6.70
N TYR A 42 -2.72 -3.58 6.74
CA TYR A 42 -1.75 -4.61 7.05
C TYR A 42 -1.67 -5.61 5.91
N ASN A 43 -0.46 -6.07 5.60
CA ASN A 43 -0.26 -7.11 4.61
C ASN A 43 0.82 -8.10 5.07
N PRO A 44 0.45 -9.34 5.44
CA PRO A 44 -0.92 -9.84 5.66
C PRO A 44 -1.53 -9.33 6.98
N GLN A 45 -2.85 -9.19 7.06
CA GLN A 45 -3.53 -8.88 8.34
C GLN A 45 -3.71 -10.11 9.24
N LYS A 46 -4.02 -11.26 8.63
CA LYS A 46 -4.23 -12.54 9.30
C LYS A 46 -3.34 -13.60 8.69
N PHE A 47 -2.73 -14.44 9.52
CA PHE A 47 -1.83 -15.48 9.06
C PHE A 47 -1.65 -16.54 10.15
N TYR A 48 -1.24 -17.72 9.74
CA TYR A 48 -1.00 -18.85 10.62
C TYR A 48 0.51 -19.01 10.88
N LEU A 49 0.87 -19.37 12.12
CA LEU A 49 2.25 -19.62 12.54
C LEU A 49 2.39 -20.92 13.33
N GLU A 50 3.36 -21.73 12.92
CA GLU A 50 3.88 -22.84 13.72
C GLU A 50 4.75 -22.32 14.89
N PRO A 51 4.95 -23.11 15.96
CA PRO A 51 5.87 -22.78 17.05
C PRO A 51 7.27 -22.37 16.56
N GLY A 52 7.77 -21.24 17.05
CA GLY A 52 9.07 -20.67 16.65
C GLY A 52 9.08 -20.00 15.26
N GLN A 53 7.97 -20.04 14.51
CA GLN A 53 7.87 -19.37 13.22
C GLN A 53 7.63 -17.86 13.41
N ALA A 54 8.28 -17.05 12.58
CA ALA A 54 8.07 -15.62 12.50
C ALA A 54 7.54 -15.19 11.13
N LYS A 55 6.72 -14.14 11.12
CA LYS A 55 6.22 -13.48 9.91
C LYS A 55 6.39 -11.97 10.02
N SER A 56 6.98 -11.39 8.98
CA SER A 56 7.05 -9.94 8.80
C SER A 56 5.76 -9.45 8.14
N VAL A 57 5.12 -8.46 8.76
CA VAL A 57 3.88 -7.83 8.31
C VAL A 57 4.17 -6.40 7.88
N GLU A 58 3.78 -6.06 6.66
CA GLU A 58 3.86 -4.69 6.17
C GLU A 58 2.74 -3.86 6.78
N VAL A 59 3.08 -2.68 7.31
CA VAL A 59 2.13 -1.76 7.92
C VAL A 59 2.13 -0.45 7.14
N THR A 60 0.95 -0.03 6.68
CA THR A 60 0.76 1.24 5.99
C THR A 60 -0.19 2.14 6.77
N LEU A 61 0.20 3.39 6.97
CA LEU A 61 -0.60 4.43 7.62
C LEU A 61 -1.10 5.43 6.57
N SER A 62 -2.41 5.58 6.46
CA SER A 62 -3.09 6.50 5.55
C SER A 62 -3.86 7.55 6.34
N LEU A 63 -3.29 8.75 6.44
CA LEU A 63 -3.96 9.87 7.13
C LEU A 63 -5.12 10.42 6.28
N PRO A 64 -6.32 10.62 6.87
CA PRO A 64 -7.44 11.25 6.19
C PRO A 64 -7.16 12.74 5.93
N LEU A 65 -7.96 13.34 5.03
CA LEU A 65 -7.77 14.74 4.65
C LEU A 65 -8.13 15.71 5.79
N LYS A 66 -9.16 15.36 6.56
CA LYS A 66 -9.54 16.05 7.79
C LYS A 66 -9.05 15.21 8.95
N THR A 67 -7.96 15.65 9.56
CA THR A 67 -7.37 15.04 10.75
C THR A 67 -7.16 16.14 11.77
N GLU A 68 -7.45 15.86 13.04
CA GLU A 68 -7.16 16.80 14.12
C GLU A 68 -5.65 16.98 14.25
N PRO A 69 -5.13 18.22 14.23
CA PRO A 69 -3.71 18.45 14.47
C PRO A 69 -3.35 18.14 15.92
N GLY A 70 -2.22 17.47 16.14
CA GLY A 70 -1.76 17.12 17.48
C GLY A 70 -0.91 15.85 17.52
N PRO A 71 -0.39 15.50 18.71
CA PRO A 71 0.34 14.26 18.92
C PRO A 71 -0.63 13.07 18.96
N TYR A 72 -0.25 11.99 18.28
CA TYR A 72 -0.96 10.72 18.22
C TYR A 72 -0.10 9.60 18.78
N PHE A 73 -0.77 8.66 19.46
CA PHE A 73 -0.14 7.47 20.03
C PHE A 73 -1.02 6.23 19.86
N ALA A 74 -0.40 5.11 19.47
CA ALA A 74 -1.01 3.79 19.47
C ALA A 74 0.08 2.70 19.60
N PHE A 75 -0.30 1.50 20.03
CA PHE A 75 0.54 0.32 19.87
C PHE A 75 0.13 -0.43 18.61
N LEU A 76 1.12 -0.86 17.83
CA LEU A 76 0.95 -1.86 16.78
C LEU A 76 1.18 -3.23 17.40
N GLU A 77 0.22 -4.13 17.34
CA GLU A 77 0.26 -5.42 18.03
C GLU A 77 -0.04 -6.58 17.10
N GLY A 78 0.68 -7.67 17.27
CA GLY A 78 0.34 -8.99 16.74
C GLY A 78 -0.14 -9.89 17.87
N PHE A 79 -1.35 -10.41 17.79
CA PHE A 79 -1.99 -11.22 18.82
C PHE A 79 -2.67 -12.47 18.24
N PRO A 80 -2.83 -13.56 19.02
CA PRO A 80 -3.57 -14.73 18.59
C PRO A 80 -5.03 -14.36 18.34
N SER A 81 -5.57 -14.78 17.19
CA SER A 81 -6.95 -14.51 16.78
C SER A 81 -7.99 -15.29 17.60
N LYS A 82 -7.58 -16.39 18.25
CA LYS A 82 -8.41 -17.14 19.20
C LYS A 82 -7.93 -16.85 20.62
N LYS A 83 -8.86 -16.56 21.53
CA LYS A 83 -8.57 -16.62 22.96
C LYS A 83 -8.26 -18.07 23.28
N ALA A 84 -7.09 -18.34 23.87
CA ALA A 84 -6.73 -19.69 24.29
C ALA A 84 -7.88 -20.27 25.11
N ASP A 85 -8.42 -21.40 24.66
CA ASP A 85 -9.50 -22.07 25.37
C ASP A 85 -9.05 -22.40 26.79
N SER A 86 -10.00 -22.29 27.71
CA SER A 86 -9.88 -22.33 29.17
C SER A 86 -9.17 -23.60 29.71
N GLY A 87 -7.85 -23.67 29.57
CA GLY A 87 -7.01 -24.80 29.95
C GLY A 87 -5.76 -24.37 30.70
N GLY A 88 -5.92 -23.66 31.83
CA GLY A 88 -4.95 -23.62 32.94
C GLY A 88 -3.51 -23.12 32.70
N GLY A 89 -3.13 -22.71 31.49
CA GLY A 89 -1.80 -22.19 31.16
C GLY A 89 -1.79 -20.67 31.00
N ALA A 90 -0.70 -20.01 31.40
CA ALA A 90 -0.52 -18.57 31.23
C ALA A 90 -0.41 -18.22 29.73
N SER A 91 -1.52 -17.80 29.12
CA SER A 91 -1.57 -17.32 27.74
C SER A 91 -1.01 -15.90 27.65
N ILE A 92 0.21 -15.75 27.11
CA ILE A 92 0.76 -14.43 26.74
C ILE A 92 0.17 -14.08 25.37
N GLY A 93 -0.93 -13.32 25.37
CA GLY A 93 -1.72 -13.00 24.17
C GLY A 93 -1.12 -11.98 23.21
N VAL A 94 0.16 -11.61 23.34
CA VAL A 94 0.82 -10.62 22.47
C VAL A 94 2.17 -11.17 21.99
N ALA A 95 2.24 -11.47 20.69
CA ALA A 95 3.41 -12.02 20.02
C ALA A 95 4.33 -10.95 19.42
N ALA A 96 3.84 -9.71 19.29
CA ALA A 96 4.65 -8.54 18.96
C ALA A 96 3.94 -7.26 19.41
N ALA A 97 4.69 -6.28 19.89
CA ALA A 97 4.18 -4.95 20.21
C ALA A 97 5.23 -3.88 19.85
N ALA A 98 4.82 -2.87 19.08
CA ALA A 98 5.64 -1.71 18.74
C ALA A 98 4.90 -0.42 19.10
N LYS A 99 5.62 0.55 19.68
CA LYS A 99 5.08 1.87 19.98
C LYS A 99 5.09 2.73 18.72
N LEU A 100 3.93 3.26 18.34
CA LEU A 100 3.81 4.24 17.27
C LEU A 100 3.47 5.61 17.86
N SER A 101 4.31 6.60 17.57
CA SER A 101 4.11 7.98 17.98
C SER A 101 4.39 8.90 16.80
N PHE A 102 3.45 9.80 16.49
CA PHE A 102 3.60 10.78 15.42
C PHE A 102 2.80 12.04 15.72
N THR A 103 3.12 13.15 15.06
CA THR A 103 2.39 14.41 15.21
C THR A 103 1.81 14.84 13.88
N VAL A 104 0.52 15.18 13.88
CA VAL A 104 -0.15 15.77 12.73
C VAL A 104 -0.06 17.30 12.86
N VAL A 105 0.65 17.93 11.93
CA VAL A 105 0.75 19.40 11.86
C VAL A 105 -0.43 19.97 11.07
N PRO A 106 -0.93 21.17 11.43
CA PRO A 106 -2.00 21.81 10.69
C PRO A 106 -1.55 22.13 9.25
N ALA A 107 -2.43 21.87 8.29
CA ALA A 107 -2.20 22.19 6.89
C ALA A 107 -3.49 22.69 6.24
N ASN A 108 -3.35 23.58 5.26
CA ASN A 108 -4.48 24.02 4.43
C ASN A 108 -5.03 22.84 3.61
N ILE A 109 -6.32 22.86 3.30
CA ILE A 109 -7.00 21.76 2.57
C ILE A 109 -6.33 21.50 1.20
N ILE A 110 -5.92 22.56 0.49
CA ILE A 110 -5.21 22.44 -0.80
C ILE A 110 -3.89 21.68 -0.63
N THR A 111 -3.14 22.02 0.41
CA THR A 111 -1.88 21.38 0.76
C THR A 111 -2.08 19.91 1.15
N ALA A 112 -3.13 19.60 1.91
CA ALA A 112 -3.49 18.22 2.28
C ALA A 112 -3.86 17.36 1.06
N ILE A 113 -4.62 17.91 0.12
CA ILE A 113 -4.96 17.24 -1.15
C ILE A 113 -3.68 16.98 -1.96
N PHE A 114 -2.83 17.99 -2.13
CA PHE A 114 -1.57 17.87 -2.85
C PHE A 114 -0.67 16.77 -2.25
N TYR A 115 -0.49 16.75 -0.93
CA TYR A 115 0.30 15.70 -0.27
C TYR A 115 -0.33 14.32 -0.38
N LYS A 116 -1.65 14.22 -0.35
CA LYS A 116 -2.33 12.94 -0.52
C LYS A 116 -2.11 12.39 -1.94
N ILE A 117 -2.30 13.21 -2.97
CA ILE A 117 -2.06 12.84 -4.37
C ILE A 117 -0.59 12.44 -4.55
N THR A 118 0.35 13.32 -4.20
CA THR A 118 1.78 13.02 -4.38
C THR A 118 2.22 11.77 -3.62
N SER A 119 1.72 11.53 -2.41
CA SER A 119 2.01 10.29 -1.67
C SER A 119 1.45 9.04 -2.36
N PHE A 120 0.25 9.12 -2.94
CA PHE A 120 -0.33 8.02 -3.73
C PHE A 120 0.56 7.68 -4.94
N PHE A 121 0.99 8.68 -5.70
CA PHE A 121 1.88 8.48 -6.84
C PHE A 121 3.23 7.87 -6.45
N LYS A 122 3.78 8.25 -5.28
CA LYS A 122 5.03 7.68 -4.77
C LYS A 122 4.85 6.22 -4.32
N VAL A 123 3.78 5.92 -3.57
CA VAL A 123 3.55 4.59 -2.99
C VAL A 123 3.21 3.55 -4.05
N TYR A 124 2.42 3.92 -5.06
CA TYR A 124 1.97 3.02 -6.14
C TYR A 124 2.80 3.15 -7.43
N SER A 125 3.90 3.91 -7.41
CA SER A 125 4.82 4.02 -8.53
C SER A 125 5.29 2.63 -9.01
N PRO A 126 5.40 2.36 -10.32
CA PRO A 126 5.28 3.30 -11.45
C PRO A 126 3.91 3.31 -12.16
N TRP A 127 2.93 2.54 -11.68
CA TRP A 127 1.67 2.33 -12.41
C TRP A 127 0.87 3.62 -12.71
N PRO A 128 0.68 4.55 -11.76
CA PRO A 128 -0.02 5.80 -12.03
C PRO A 128 0.64 6.64 -13.14
N GLN A 129 1.98 6.61 -13.22
CA GLN A 129 2.72 7.36 -14.26
C GLN A 129 2.43 6.78 -15.65
N ARG A 130 2.41 5.44 -15.78
CA ARG A 130 2.10 4.76 -17.04
C ARG A 130 0.69 5.12 -17.54
N VAL A 131 -0.29 5.13 -16.65
CA VAL A 131 -1.67 5.51 -16.99
C VAL A 131 -1.75 6.95 -17.50
N ILE A 132 -1.09 7.89 -16.83
CA ILE A 132 -1.03 9.29 -17.29
C ILE A 132 -0.40 9.40 -18.67
N ILE A 133 0.72 8.71 -18.92
CA ILE A 133 1.40 8.74 -20.23
C ILE A 133 0.46 8.25 -21.33
N VAL A 134 -0.28 7.16 -21.08
CA VAL A 134 -1.25 6.64 -22.06
C VAL A 134 -2.39 7.63 -22.30
N ILE A 135 -2.94 8.25 -21.25
CA ILE A 135 -4.00 9.26 -21.38
C ILE A 135 -3.51 10.46 -22.19
N VAL A 136 -2.32 10.99 -21.86
CA VAL A 136 -1.72 12.12 -22.57
C VAL A 136 -1.47 11.75 -24.04
N ALA A 137 -0.95 10.55 -24.32
CA ALA A 137 -0.75 10.07 -25.69
C ALA A 137 -2.07 9.99 -26.48
N LEU A 138 -3.16 9.50 -25.86
CA LEU A 138 -4.48 9.46 -26.50
C LEU A 138 -5.03 10.86 -26.77
N ILE A 139 -4.87 11.81 -25.84
CA ILE A 139 -5.29 13.21 -26.03
C ILE A 139 -4.51 13.85 -27.18
N VAL A 140 -3.19 13.66 -27.22
CA VAL A 140 -2.33 14.17 -28.29
C VAL A 140 -2.70 13.55 -29.63
N LEU A 141 -2.93 12.22 -29.70
CA LEU A 141 -3.37 11.55 -30.92
C LEU A 141 -4.73 12.06 -31.41
N ASN A 142 -5.68 12.30 -30.51
CA ASN A 142 -6.99 12.84 -30.86
C ASN A 142 -6.89 14.28 -31.36
N PHE A 143 -6.07 15.12 -30.70
CA PHE A 143 -5.80 16.49 -31.14
C PHE A 143 -5.13 16.53 -32.50
N LEU A 144 -4.13 15.68 -32.73
CA LEU A 144 -3.44 15.55 -34.02
C LEU A 144 -4.40 15.07 -35.12
N ARG A 145 -5.25 14.07 -34.85
CA ARG A 145 -6.26 13.62 -35.82
C ARG A 145 -7.33 14.67 -36.13
N LYS A 146 -7.72 15.47 -35.14
CA LYS A 146 -8.76 16.50 -35.31
C LYS A 146 -8.24 17.73 -36.04
N ASN A 147 -7.00 18.14 -35.77
CA ASN A 147 -6.44 19.39 -36.29
C ASN A 147 -5.52 19.20 -37.51
N PHE A 148 -5.03 17.97 -37.74
CA PHE A 148 -4.21 17.66 -38.90
C PHE A 148 -4.90 16.53 -39.68
N ASN A 149 -5.18 16.77 -40.97
CA ASN A 149 -5.50 15.72 -41.94
C ASN A 149 -4.25 14.87 -42.15
N ILE A 150 -3.95 14.01 -41.19
CA ILE A 150 -2.82 13.08 -41.29
C ILE A 150 -3.25 11.97 -42.25
N GLU A 151 -3.01 12.17 -43.53
CA GLU A 151 -3.02 11.11 -44.52
C GLU A 151 -1.85 10.16 -44.21
N ILE A 152 -2.15 9.06 -43.50
CA ILE A 152 -1.19 7.97 -43.30
C ILE A 152 -1.09 7.23 -44.63
N ASN A 153 -0.21 7.73 -45.51
CA ASN A 153 0.12 7.08 -46.77
C ASN A 153 0.99 5.86 -46.44
N LYS A 154 0.35 4.71 -46.22
CA LYS A 154 1.04 3.44 -45.97
C LYS A 154 1.71 3.04 -47.28
N LYS A 155 2.98 3.40 -47.45
CA LYS A 155 3.77 2.98 -48.61
C LYS A 155 3.96 1.46 -48.53
N THR A 156 3.08 0.73 -49.20
CA THR A 156 3.21 -0.72 -49.39
C THR A 156 4.52 -0.96 -50.12
N SER A 157 5.53 -1.43 -49.40
CA SER A 157 6.75 -1.96 -50.00
C SER A 157 6.35 -3.23 -50.76
N LYS A 158 6.09 -3.10 -52.07
CA LYS A 158 6.11 -4.24 -52.99
C LYS A 158 7.52 -4.82 -52.97
N SER A 159 7.69 -5.86 -52.16
CA SER A 159 8.90 -6.68 -52.11
C SER A 159 8.91 -7.60 -53.33
N LYS A 160 9.80 -7.28 -54.29
CA LYS A 160 10.51 -8.18 -55.22
C LYS A 160 9.75 -9.42 -55.71
N GLU A 161 9.18 -9.32 -56.91
CA GLU A 161 8.72 -10.48 -57.71
C GLU A 161 9.36 -10.49 -59.11
N ASP A 162 10.50 -9.79 -59.31
CA ASP A 162 11.18 -9.68 -60.62
C ASP A 162 12.69 -10.03 -60.53
N LYS A 163 13.07 -11.20 -59.99
CA LYS A 163 14.45 -11.72 -60.11
C LYS A 163 14.53 -13.26 -60.11
N GLU A 164 13.65 -13.96 -60.82
CA GLU A 164 13.83 -15.41 -61.02
C GLU A 164 13.20 -15.89 -62.34
N ASN A 165 13.48 -15.17 -63.44
CA ASN A 165 13.15 -15.61 -64.80
C ASN A 165 14.24 -15.17 -65.78
N ASN A 166 15.51 -15.41 -65.43
CA ASN A 166 16.65 -15.40 -66.34
C ASN A 166 17.84 -16.08 -65.65
N ASN A 167 17.87 -17.41 -65.68
CA ASN A 167 19.05 -18.22 -65.99
C ASN A 167 18.71 -19.71 -65.83
N GLU A 168 19.08 -20.44 -66.89
CA GLU A 168 19.00 -21.89 -67.16
C GLU A 168 17.66 -22.47 -67.64
#